data_AF-A0A920IB34-F1
#
_entry.id   AF-A0A920IB34-F1
#
_cell.length_a   1.000
_cell.length_b   1.000
_cell.length_c   1.000
_cell.angle_alpha   90.00
_cell.angle_beta   90.00
_cell.angle_gamma   90.00
#
_symmetry.space_group_name_H-M   'P 1'
#
loop_
_entity.id
_entity.type
_entity.pdbx_description
1 polymer ?
#
loop_
_entity_poly.entity_id
_entity_poly.type
_entity_poly.pdbx_seq_one_letter_code
_entity_poly.pdbx_strand_id
1 'polypeptide(L)'
;MLTETLTVASSIQNLEKTISLPGSGGAHDISVLANKVVVVMPSDPRRFVNNVDFITSPNIPYGNRKGVVGVAMPDAYFSFKQERLSYKNLF
;
A
#
# COMPACT_ATOMS: atom_id res chain seq x y z
N MET A 1 -13.74 -1.84 11.80
CA MET A 1 -13.63 -3.05 10.95
C MET A 1 -13.26 -2.55 9.57
N LEU A 2 -12.30 -3.19 8.88
CA LEU A 2 -11.47 -2.70 7.76
C LEU A 2 -10.11 -2.15 8.22
N THR A 3 -9.30 -3.08 8.72
CA THR A 3 -7.97 -2.94 9.30
C THR A 3 -6.85 -3.47 8.38
N GLU A 4 -7.14 -3.64 7.08
CA GLU A 4 -6.27 -4.41 6.19
C GLU A 4 -6.27 -3.86 4.76
N THR A 5 -5.70 -2.69 4.45
CA THR A 5 -5.34 -2.36 3.04
C THR A 5 -4.60 -1.03 2.93
N LEU A 6 -3.32 -1.05 3.25
CA LEU A 6 -2.36 -0.48 2.30
C LEU A 6 -1.43 -1.62 1.89
N THR A 7 -2.11 -2.56 1.26
CA THR A 7 -1.54 -3.41 0.25
C THR A 7 -1.08 -2.51 -0.89
N VAL A 8 0.09 -2.75 -1.47
CA VAL A 8 0.34 -2.23 -2.81
C VAL A 8 -0.80 -2.78 -3.67
N ALA A 9 -1.65 -1.90 -4.15
CA ALA A 9 -2.93 -2.25 -4.70
C ALA A 9 -3.33 -1.22 -5.73
N SER A 10 -4.12 -1.67 -6.68
CA SER A 10 -4.59 -0.88 -7.81
C SER A 10 -6.11 -0.77 -7.72
N SER A 11 -6.60 0.48 -7.74
CA SER A 11 -8.01 0.77 -7.91
C SER A 11 -8.28 1.26 -9.32
N ILE A 12 -9.31 0.69 -9.94
CA ILE A 12 -9.77 1.01 -11.29
C ILE A 12 -10.98 1.93 -11.14
N GLN A 13 -10.81 3.22 -11.43
CA GLN A 13 -11.87 4.23 -11.26
C GLN A 13 -12.94 4.23 -12.36
N ASN A 14 -13.05 3.18 -13.19
CA ASN A 14 -14.06 3.12 -14.26
C ASN A 14 -14.43 1.67 -14.64
N LEU A 15 -15.64 1.24 -14.25
CA LEU A 15 -16.12 -0.15 -14.42
C LEU A 15 -16.52 -0.51 -15.86
N GLU A 16 -16.63 0.46 -16.77
CA GLU A 16 -17.08 0.19 -18.14
C GLU A 16 -15.97 -0.34 -19.07
N LYS A 17 -14.70 -0.36 -18.62
CA LYS A 17 -13.56 -0.80 -19.42
C LYS A 17 -12.70 -1.79 -18.65
N THR A 18 -12.62 -3.02 -19.14
CA THR A 18 -11.67 -4.02 -18.63
C THR A 18 -10.25 -3.56 -18.91
N ILE A 19 -9.53 -3.19 -17.87
CA ILE A 19 -8.13 -2.77 -17.96
C ILE A 19 -7.25 -3.95 -17.56
N SER A 20 -6.26 -4.28 -18.38
CA SER A 20 -5.25 -5.28 -18.02
C SER A 20 -4.22 -4.65 -17.09
N LEU A 21 -4.07 -5.25 -15.91
CA LEU A 21 -3.01 -4.90 -14.97
C LEU A 21 -1.76 -5.74 -15.29
N PRO A 22 -0.55 -5.18 -15.14
CA PRO A 22 0.71 -5.88 -15.45
C PRO A 22 1.01 -7.08 -14.52
N GLY A 23 0.15 -7.39 -13.56
CA GLY A 23 0.38 -8.38 -12.50
C GLY A 23 1.19 -7.81 -11.34
N SER A 24 1.29 -8.57 -10.23
CA SER A 24 2.03 -8.16 -9.04
C SER A 24 3.55 -8.21 -9.20
N GLY A 25 4.05 -9.04 -10.14
CA GLY A 25 5.46 -9.42 -10.20
C GLY A 25 5.95 -9.93 -8.83
N GLY A 26 7.19 -9.59 -8.48
CA GLY A 26 7.80 -9.92 -7.18
C GLY A 26 7.37 -9.04 -6.00
N ALA A 27 6.41 -8.12 -6.18
CA ALA A 27 5.97 -7.24 -5.10
C ALA A 27 5.34 -8.01 -3.93
N HIS A 28 4.68 -9.13 -4.23
CA HIS A 28 4.15 -10.05 -3.22
C HIS A 28 5.28 -10.63 -2.34
N ASP A 29 6.34 -11.17 -2.97
CA ASP A 29 7.46 -11.77 -2.24
C ASP A 29 8.14 -10.74 -1.34
N ILE A 30 8.33 -9.52 -1.84
CA ILE A 30 8.89 -8.41 -1.06
C ILE A 30 8.01 -8.13 0.16
N SER A 31 6.68 -8.07 0.01
CA SER A 31 5.80 -7.68 1.11
C SER A 31 5.72 -8.72 2.22
N VAL A 32 5.83 -10.02 1.90
CA VAL A 32 5.70 -11.11 2.89
C VAL A 32 7.04 -11.58 3.47
N LEU A 33 8.15 -11.39 2.77
CA LEU A 33 9.47 -11.87 3.19
C LEU A 33 10.34 -10.79 3.87
N ALA A 34 10.19 -9.52 3.50
CA ALA A 34 11.00 -8.45 4.07
C ALA A 34 10.62 -8.15 5.53
N ASN A 35 11.62 -7.76 6.34
CA ASN A 35 11.38 -7.39 7.74
C ASN A 35 10.58 -6.09 7.87
N LYS A 36 10.78 -5.14 6.95
CA LYS A 36 10.07 -3.86 6.85
C LYS A 36 10.04 -3.44 5.39
N VAL A 37 8.92 -2.88 4.93
CA VAL A 37 8.72 -2.37 3.58
C VAL A 37 8.25 -0.91 3.65
N VAL A 38 8.84 -0.05 2.82
CA VAL A 38 8.35 1.32 2.59
C VAL A 38 7.94 1.43 1.14
N VAL A 39 6.72 1.89 0.88
CA VAL A 39 6.23 2.12 -0.48
C VAL A 39 6.62 3.52 -0.90
N VAL A 40 7.28 3.66 -2.04
CA VAL A 40 7.60 4.97 -2.63
C VAL A 40 6.71 5.18 -3.83
N MET A 41 6.00 6.31 -3.88
CA MET A 41 5.12 6.65 -5.01
C MET A 41 5.07 8.15 -5.27
N PRO A 42 4.66 8.60 -6.46
CA PRO A 42 4.38 10.01 -6.73
C PRO A 42 3.27 10.54 -5.82
N SER A 43 3.31 11.85 -5.54
CA SER A 43 2.26 12.56 -4.80
C SER A 43 0.98 12.57 -5.61
N ASP A 44 0.03 11.70 -5.24
CA ASP A 44 -1.32 11.69 -5.80
C ASP A 44 -2.31 11.23 -4.73
N PRO A 45 -3.13 12.15 -4.16
CA PRO A 45 -4.06 11.80 -3.09
C PRO A 45 -5.13 10.79 -3.56
N ARG A 46 -5.39 10.68 -4.86
CA ARG A 46 -6.37 9.72 -5.41
C ARG A 46 -5.94 8.26 -5.24
N ARG A 47 -4.67 8.01 -4.85
CA ARG A 47 -4.17 6.66 -4.53
C ARG A 47 -4.57 6.17 -3.14
N PHE A 48 -5.09 7.05 -2.29
CA PHE A 48 -5.63 6.68 -0.99
C PHE A 48 -7.15 6.50 -1.08
N VAL A 49 -7.56 5.32 -1.50
CA VAL A 49 -8.97 4.93 -1.59
C VAL A 49 -9.39 4.08 -0.39
N ASN A 50 -10.68 4.11 -0.05
CA ASN A 50 -11.21 3.28 1.04
C ASN A 50 -11.21 1.78 0.73
N ASN A 51 -11.40 1.41 -0.54
CA ASN A 51 -11.41 0.04 -1.01
C ASN A 51 -10.64 -0.06 -2.33
N VAL A 52 -9.97 -1.18 -2.54
CA VAL A 52 -9.20 -1.48 -3.76
C VAL A 52 -9.82 -2.68 -4.47
N ASP A 53 -9.71 -2.70 -5.79
CA ASP A 53 -10.24 -3.81 -6.60
C ASP A 53 -9.32 -5.04 -6.55
N PHE A 54 -8.00 -4.80 -6.47
CA PHE A 54 -6.99 -5.86 -6.44
C PHE A 54 -5.95 -5.60 -5.37
N ILE A 55 -5.72 -6.63 -4.55
CA ILE A 55 -4.64 -6.68 -3.58
C ILE A 55 -3.43 -7.34 -4.25
N THR A 56 -2.38 -6.60 -4.62
CA THR A 56 -1.21 -7.18 -5.29
C THR A 56 -0.08 -7.59 -4.32
N SER A 57 -0.02 -7.01 -3.13
CA SER A 57 1.04 -7.28 -2.14
C SER A 57 0.55 -7.13 -0.70
N PRO A 58 0.13 -8.22 -0.03
CA PRO A 58 -0.54 -8.14 1.25
C PRO A 58 0.38 -7.57 2.34
N ASN A 59 -0.21 -6.79 3.24
CA ASN A 59 0.47 -6.25 4.41
C ASN A 59 0.07 -7.03 5.68
N ILE A 60 0.51 -8.28 5.78
CA ILE A 60 0.17 -9.17 6.91
C ILE A 60 1.42 -9.36 7.78
N PRO A 61 1.38 -9.04 9.09
CA PRO A 61 2.49 -9.31 10.00
C PRO A 61 2.72 -10.82 10.12
N TYR A 62 3.98 -11.26 10.06
CA TYR A 62 4.35 -12.66 10.27
C TYR A 62 5.64 -12.77 11.08
N GLY A 63 5.57 -13.40 12.25
CA GLY A 63 6.68 -13.46 13.20
C GLY A 63 7.17 -12.05 13.58
N ASN A 64 8.48 -11.80 13.41
CA ASN A 64 9.11 -10.50 13.70
C ASN A 64 9.03 -9.50 12.53
N ARG A 65 8.36 -9.85 11.42
CA ARG A 65 8.24 -8.98 10.24
C ARG A 65 7.12 -7.97 10.45
N LYS A 66 7.42 -6.70 10.19
CA LYS A 66 6.47 -5.59 10.36
C LYS A 66 5.64 -5.32 9.11
N GLY A 67 5.97 -5.93 7.98
CA GLY A 67 5.32 -5.65 6.70
C GLY A 67 5.58 -4.21 6.21
N VAL A 68 4.58 -3.62 5.55
CA VAL A 68 4.60 -2.24 5.09
C VAL A 68 4.46 -1.30 6.29
N VAL A 69 5.49 -0.49 6.54
CA VAL A 69 5.58 0.43 7.69
C VAL A 69 5.28 1.88 7.34
N GLY A 70 5.26 2.22 6.04
CA GLY A 70 4.92 3.55 5.59
C GLY A 70 4.89 3.73 4.07
N VAL A 71 4.42 4.90 3.67
CA VAL A 71 4.38 5.39 2.29
C VAL A 71 5.16 6.71 2.22
N ALA A 72 6.17 6.77 1.37
CA ALA A 72 6.94 7.97 1.10
C ALA A 72 6.52 8.56 -0.26
N MET A 73 6.28 9.86 -0.25
CA MET A 73 6.01 10.70 -1.41
C MET A 73 7.00 11.88 -1.40
N PRO A 74 7.21 12.56 -2.54
CA PRO A 74 8.04 13.77 -2.61
C PRO A 74 7.73 14.83 -1.54
N ASP A 75 6.46 14.99 -1.17
CA ASP A 75 5.94 16.04 -0.28
C ASP A 75 5.38 15.52 1.06
N ALA A 76 5.39 14.20 1.29
CA ALA A 76 4.74 13.61 2.45
C ALA A 76 5.35 12.27 2.84
N TYR A 77 5.35 11.98 4.15
CA TYR A 77 5.57 10.63 4.66
C TYR A 77 4.39 10.19 5.50
N PHE A 78 3.88 9.01 5.19
CA PHE A 78 2.80 8.39 5.93
C PHE A 78 3.31 7.15 6.64
N SER A 79 2.93 6.98 7.91
CA SER A 79 3.27 5.82 8.72
C SER A 79 2.02 5.07 9.15
N PHE A 80 2.12 3.77 9.38
CA PHE A 80 1.02 3.01 9.98
C PHE A 80 1.04 3.12 11.49
N LYS A 81 -0.08 3.54 12.08
CA LYS A 81 -0.35 3.48 13.52
C LYS A 81 -1.68 2.78 13.73
N GLN A 82 -1.66 1.65 14.44
CA GLN A 82 -2.87 0.84 14.71
C GLN A 82 -3.69 0.62 13.43
N GLU A 83 -3.02 0.14 12.37
CA GLU A 83 -3.63 -0.21 11.08
C GLU A 83 -4.24 0.96 10.29
N ARG A 84 -4.03 2.21 10.76
CA ARG A 84 -4.41 3.42 10.03
C ARG A 84 -3.19 4.16 9.53
N LEU A 85 -3.32 4.70 8.33
CA LEU A 85 -2.34 5.61 7.78
C LEU A 85 -2.38 6.94 8.55
N SER A 86 -1.24 7.34 9.10
CA SER A 86 -1.04 8.59 9.82
C SER A 86 0.00 9.41 9.09
N TYR A 87 -0.38 10.63 8.71
CA TYR A 87 0.54 11.60 8.14
C TYR A 87 1.60 12.00 9.16
N LYS A 88 2.86 12.05 8.73
CA LYS A 88 3.95 12.68 9.45
C LYS A 88 4.51 13.79 8.57
N ASN A 89 4.51 15.01 9.09
CA ASN A 89 5.16 16.13 8.43
C ASN A 89 6.63 15.77 8.16
N LEU A 90 7.09 16.01 6.93
CA LEU A 90 8.50 16.28 6.71
C LEU A 90 8.69 17.77 6.97
N PHE A 91 9.33 18.05 8.11
CA PHE A 91 9.62 19.37 8.69
C PHE A 91 8.43 20.07 9.37
#